data_AF-A0A2S8B858-F1
#
_entry.id   AF-A0A2S8B858-F1
#
_cell.length_a   1.000
_cell.length_b   1.000
_cell.length_c   1.000
_cell.angle_alpha   90.00
_cell.angle_beta   90.00
_cell.angle_gamma   90.00
#
_symmetry.space_group_name_H-M   'P 1'
#
loop_
_entity.id
_entity.type
_entity.pdbx_description
1 polymer ?
#
loop_
_entity_poly.entity_id
_entity_poly.type
_entity_poly.pdbx_seq_one_letter_code
_entity_poly.pdbx_strand_id
1 'polypeptide(L)'
;MPPSVHTWQKNLSATDAQQETSGGLVPYLRLTSGSLAVGDFQTWFRNEMFGAVAWQAGQFGKKPVEEAYVPFTVIVQGLNIGTIAFRVTHDDTRQNSNNAPNTWLHWPSQMESILHNNDFSGRPVVLTRDDTGLFTLEIQ
;
A
#
# COMPACT_ATOMS: atom_id res chain seq x y z
N MET A 1 -16.11 8.19 -21.91
CA MET A 1 -15.04 8.75 -21.06
C MET A 1 -13.83 7.85 -21.22
N PRO A 2 -12.59 8.37 -21.27
CA PRO A 2 -11.43 7.49 -21.24
C PRO A 2 -11.45 6.66 -19.95
N PRO A 3 -10.92 5.43 -19.96
CA PRO A 3 -10.83 4.61 -18.77
C PRO A 3 -10.06 5.35 -17.67
N SER A 4 -10.68 5.55 -16.50
CA SER A 4 -10.03 6.23 -15.38
C SER A 4 -9.09 5.26 -14.70
N VAL A 5 -7.79 5.38 -14.99
CA VAL A 5 -6.74 4.65 -14.28
C VAL A 5 -6.37 5.47 -13.05
N HIS A 6 -6.51 4.89 -11.86
CA HIS A 6 -5.95 5.48 -10.65
C HIS A 6 -4.50 5.03 -10.51
N THR A 7 -3.59 6.00 -10.37
CA THR A 7 -2.15 5.73 -10.19
C THR A 7 -1.65 6.50 -8.99
N TRP A 8 -0.89 5.81 -8.14
CA TRP A 8 -0.16 6.39 -7.04
C TRP A 8 1.26 5.86 -7.03
N GLN A 9 2.23 6.69 -6.67
CA GLN A 9 3.60 6.24 -6.46
C GLN A 9 4.27 6.98 -5.29
N LYS A 10 5.25 6.33 -4.67
CA LYS A 10 6.22 6.98 -3.78
C LYS A 10 7.55 6.25 -3.82
N ASN A 11 8.62 6.89 -3.39
CA ASN A 11 9.86 6.17 -3.08
C ASN A 11 9.71 5.42 -1.75
N LEU A 12 10.14 4.16 -1.72
CA LEU A 12 10.19 3.35 -0.51
C LEU A 12 11.22 3.96 0.45
N SER A 13 10.80 4.25 1.68
CA SER A 13 11.77 4.46 2.76
C SER A 13 12.44 3.13 3.12
N ALA A 14 13.55 3.18 3.87
CA ALA A 14 14.21 1.97 4.38
C ALA A 14 13.22 1.07 5.15
N THR A 15 12.38 1.65 6.01
CA THR A 15 11.34 0.89 6.72
C THR A 15 10.28 0.31 5.78
N ASP A 16 9.84 1.04 4.75
CA ASP A 16 8.88 0.49 3.77
C ASP A 16 9.48 -0.71 3.00
N ALA A 17 10.76 -0.59 2.63
CA ALA A 17 11.56 -1.63 1.97
C ALA A 17 12.05 -2.73 2.93
N GLN A 18 11.58 -2.73 4.17
CA GLN A 18 11.92 -3.69 5.21
C GLN A 18 13.42 -3.77 5.56
N GLN A 19 14.19 -2.71 5.29
CA GLN A 19 15.61 -2.64 5.62
C GLN A 19 15.84 -2.13 7.04
N GLU A 20 16.92 -2.59 7.68
CA GLU A 20 17.27 -2.19 9.04
C GLU A 20 17.32 -0.67 9.18
N THR A 21 16.68 -0.15 10.24
CA THR A 21 16.74 1.27 10.61
C THR A 21 16.97 1.37 12.11
N SER A 22 17.25 2.58 12.61
CA SER A 22 17.30 2.81 14.06
C SER A 22 15.94 2.63 14.76
N GLY A 23 14.84 2.62 14.00
CA GLY A 23 13.49 2.37 14.49
C GLY A 23 13.00 0.94 14.21
N GLY A 24 11.86 0.58 14.79
CA GLY A 24 11.22 -0.71 14.55
C GLY A 24 10.72 -0.85 13.10
N LEU A 25 10.98 -2.01 12.51
CA LEU A 25 10.37 -2.40 11.24
C LEU A 25 8.86 -2.56 11.41
N VAL A 26 8.11 -2.05 10.44
CA VAL A 26 6.67 -2.26 10.37
C VAL A 26 6.35 -3.10 9.13
N PRO A 27 5.58 -4.19 9.23
CA PRO A 27 5.30 -5.10 8.12
C PRO A 27 4.23 -4.55 7.16
N TYR A 28 4.25 -3.24 6.89
CA TYR A 28 3.26 -2.57 6.06
C TYR A 28 3.81 -1.32 5.37
N LEU A 29 3.34 -1.11 4.15
CA LEU A 29 3.52 0.10 3.38
C LEU A 29 2.54 1.18 3.86
N ARG A 30 3.08 2.32 4.30
CA ARG A 30 2.27 3.50 4.64
C ARG A 30 1.91 4.26 3.37
N LEU A 31 0.62 4.33 3.05
CA LEU A 31 0.13 5.01 1.85
C LEU A 31 0.02 6.52 2.09
N THR A 32 1.16 7.21 2.03
CA THR A 32 1.28 8.67 2.22
C THR A 32 0.87 9.42 0.95
N SER A 33 1.06 10.75 0.92
CA SER A 33 0.79 11.57 -0.27
C SER A 33 1.45 11.02 -1.53
N GLY A 34 2.74 10.66 -1.48
CA GLY A 34 3.45 10.17 -2.66
C GLY A 34 3.30 11.16 -3.82
N SER A 35 2.73 10.70 -4.94
CA SER A 35 2.41 11.50 -6.13
C SER A 35 1.07 12.24 -6.07
N LEU A 36 0.26 12.08 -5.02
CA LEU A 36 -0.96 12.85 -4.82
C LEU A 36 -0.64 14.26 -4.31
N ALA A 37 -1.59 15.18 -4.47
CA ALA A 37 -1.54 16.45 -3.77
C ALA A 37 -1.54 16.22 -2.24
N VAL A 38 -0.88 17.11 -1.51
CA VAL A 38 -0.76 17.01 -0.05
C VAL A 38 -2.15 17.14 0.60
N GLY A 39 -2.52 16.16 1.43
CA GLY A 39 -3.79 16.14 2.17
C GLY A 39 -4.82 15.13 1.63
N ASP A 40 -4.81 14.84 0.34
CA ASP A 40 -5.81 13.96 -0.29
C ASP A 40 -5.68 12.50 0.15
N PHE A 41 -4.48 12.07 0.51
CA PHE A 41 -4.18 10.66 0.81
C PHE A 41 -4.96 10.08 2.01
N GLN A 42 -5.49 10.92 2.92
CA GLN A 42 -6.19 10.43 4.11
C GLN A 42 -7.52 9.73 3.78
N THR A 43 -8.17 10.09 2.68
CA THR A 43 -9.45 9.50 2.25
C THR A 43 -9.37 8.92 0.83
N TRP A 44 -8.47 9.43 -0.01
CA TRP A 44 -8.35 9.02 -1.42
C TRP A 44 -8.11 7.53 -1.59
N PHE A 45 -7.25 6.90 -0.79
CA PHE A 45 -7.03 5.46 -0.92
C PHE A 45 -8.29 4.64 -0.63
N ARG A 46 -9.05 5.01 0.40
CA ARG A 46 -10.26 4.31 0.81
C ARG A 46 -11.41 4.51 -0.18
N ASN A 47 -11.53 5.71 -0.75
CA ASN A 47 -12.68 6.12 -1.58
C ASN A 47 -12.44 5.96 -3.08
N GLU A 48 -11.21 6.20 -3.55
CA GLU A 48 -10.87 6.21 -4.98
C GLU A 48 -10.13 4.92 -5.35
N MET A 49 -8.90 4.74 -4.84
CA MET A 49 -8.05 3.59 -5.18
C MET A 49 -8.76 2.26 -4.86
N PHE A 50 -9.23 2.12 -3.63
CA PHE A 50 -9.90 0.92 -3.13
C PHE A 50 -11.41 1.12 -2.95
N GLY A 51 -12.01 2.12 -3.61
CA GLY A 51 -13.44 2.44 -3.44
C GLY A 51 -14.39 1.30 -3.81
N ALA A 52 -13.98 0.44 -4.75
CA ALA A 52 -14.78 -0.68 -5.24
C ALA A 52 -14.47 -2.03 -4.57
N VAL A 53 -13.54 -2.08 -3.60
CA VAL A 53 -13.23 -3.36 -2.93
C VAL A 53 -14.24 -3.63 -1.81
N ALA A 54 -14.45 -4.91 -1.50
CA ALA A 54 -15.32 -5.33 -0.41
C ALA A 54 -14.62 -5.12 0.94
N TRP A 55 -14.87 -3.97 1.56
CA TRP A 55 -14.42 -3.68 2.92
C TRP A 55 -15.27 -4.40 3.95
N GLN A 56 -14.62 -4.91 5.00
CA GLN A 56 -15.24 -5.55 6.15
C GLN A 56 -14.68 -5.00 7.45
N ALA A 57 -15.40 -5.21 8.56
CA ALA A 57 -14.87 -4.90 9.88
C ALA A 57 -13.70 -5.85 10.22
N GLY A 58 -12.60 -5.29 10.71
CA GLY A 58 -11.40 -6.02 11.09
C GLY A 58 -10.72 -5.44 12.33
N GLN A 59 -9.53 -5.95 12.63
CA GLN A 59 -8.73 -5.48 13.76
C GLN A 59 -7.24 -5.38 13.40
N PHE A 60 -6.61 -4.27 13.77
CA PHE A 60 -5.14 -4.13 13.75
C PHE A 60 -4.63 -4.00 15.19
N GLY A 61 -3.96 -5.04 15.69
CA GLY A 61 -3.68 -5.17 17.12
C GLY A 61 -4.98 -5.20 17.93
N LYS A 62 -5.20 -4.21 18.80
CA LYS A 62 -6.42 -4.06 19.61
C LYS A 62 -7.39 -3.00 19.07
N LYS A 63 -7.10 -2.41 17.90
CA LYS A 63 -7.89 -1.31 17.34
C LYS A 63 -8.83 -1.85 16.26
N PRO A 64 -10.13 -1.49 16.30
CA PRO A 64 -11.04 -1.77 15.19
C PRO A 64 -10.61 -0.98 13.97
N VAL A 65 -10.67 -1.62 12.80
CA VAL A 65 -10.32 -1.01 11.51
C VAL A 65 -11.30 -1.53 10.46
N GLU A 66 -11.39 -0.86 9.32
CA GLU A 66 -11.88 -1.51 8.10
C GLU A 66 -10.72 -2.28 7.46
N GLU A 67 -11.00 -3.44 6.89
CA GLU A 67 -10.02 -4.21 6.14
C GLU A 67 -10.59 -4.78 4.84
N ALA A 68 -9.70 -5.03 3.88
CA ALA A 68 -10.00 -5.73 2.65
C ALA A 68 -8.80 -6.59 2.24
N TYR A 69 -9.05 -7.66 1.49
CA TYR A 69 -8.00 -8.47 0.85
C TYR A 69 -8.05 -8.22 -0.65
N VAL A 70 -7.03 -7.56 -1.18
CA VAL A 70 -6.99 -7.07 -2.55
C VAL A 70 -5.95 -7.87 -3.34
N PRO A 71 -6.32 -8.57 -4.42
CA PRO A 71 -5.37 -9.25 -5.28
C PRO A 71 -4.64 -8.22 -6.15
N PHE A 72 -3.31 -8.21 -6.08
CA PHE A 72 -2.44 -7.41 -6.93
C PHE A 72 -1.64 -8.30 -7.86
N THR A 73 -1.56 -7.95 -9.14
CA THR A 73 -0.46 -8.40 -9.99
C THR A 73 0.81 -7.71 -9.50
N VAL A 74 1.83 -8.46 -9.12
CA VAL A 74 3.06 -7.89 -8.55
C VAL A 74 4.21 -8.00 -9.54
N ILE A 75 4.88 -6.87 -9.74
CA ILE A 75 6.05 -6.73 -10.60
C ILE A 75 7.21 -6.19 -9.76
N VAL A 76 8.35 -6.86 -9.76
CA VAL A 76 9.56 -6.44 -9.05
C VAL A 76 10.72 -6.39 -10.03
N GLN A 77 11.32 -5.22 -10.22
CA GLN A 77 12.39 -4.97 -11.20
C GLN A 77 12.04 -5.47 -12.61
N GLY A 78 10.79 -5.25 -13.03
CA GLY A 78 10.27 -5.70 -14.32
C GLY A 78 9.91 -7.19 -14.40
N LEU A 79 10.15 -7.98 -13.35
CA LEU A 79 9.73 -9.39 -13.28
C LEU A 79 8.34 -9.50 -12.67
N ASN A 80 7.38 -10.04 -13.43
CA ASN A 80 6.07 -10.40 -12.89
C ASN A 80 6.20 -11.65 -12.00
N ILE A 81 5.96 -11.49 -10.70
CA ILE A 81 6.07 -12.57 -9.71
C ILE A 81 4.71 -13.23 -9.38
N GLY A 82 3.66 -12.85 -10.10
CA GLY A 82 2.32 -13.40 -10.00
C GLY A 82 1.33 -12.51 -9.26
N THR A 83 0.14 -13.04 -9.03
CA THR A 83 -0.91 -12.36 -8.28
C THR A 83 -0.80 -12.70 -6.79
N ILE A 84 -0.68 -11.68 -5.95
CA ILE A 84 -0.56 -11.81 -4.49
C ILE A 84 -1.70 -11.03 -3.83
N ALA A 85 -2.37 -11.63 -2.85
CA ALA A 85 -3.39 -10.96 -2.06
C ALA A 85 -2.74 -10.13 -0.93
N PHE A 86 -3.03 -8.84 -0.91
CA PHE A 86 -2.60 -7.91 0.12
C PHE A 86 -3.75 -7.61 1.06
N ARG A 87 -3.47 -7.65 2.36
CA ARG A 87 -4.39 -7.08 3.34
C ARG A 87 -4.21 -5.56 3.32
N VAL A 88 -5.30 -4.83 3.13
CA VAL A 88 -5.36 -3.38 3.21
C VAL A 88 -6.20 -3.02 4.42
N THR A 89 -5.74 -2.11 5.28
CA THR A 89 -6.53 -1.64 6.43
C THR A 89 -6.70 -0.13 6.43
N HIS A 90 -7.88 0.33 6.81
CA HIS A 90 -8.24 1.74 6.91
C HIS A 90 -8.80 2.07 8.30
N ASP A 91 -8.41 3.21 8.84
CA ASP A 91 -8.90 3.78 10.10
C ASP A 91 -8.80 5.30 9.98
N ASP A 92 -9.95 5.97 9.98
CA ASP A 92 -10.10 7.42 9.79
C ASP A 92 -9.55 8.25 10.96
N THR A 93 -9.24 7.59 12.08
CA THR A 93 -8.67 8.21 13.28
C THR A 93 -7.15 8.14 13.35
N ARG A 94 -6.48 7.35 12.50
CA ARG A 94 -5.01 7.19 12.51
C ARG A 94 -4.28 8.51 12.34
N GLN A 95 -4.78 9.38 11.48
CA GLN A 95 -4.23 10.72 11.25
C GLN A 95 -4.11 11.57 12.54
N ASN A 96 -4.90 11.29 13.58
CA ASN A 96 -4.80 11.97 14.87
C ASN A 96 -3.48 11.66 15.59
N SER A 97 -2.75 10.62 15.18
CA SER A 97 -1.41 10.30 15.66
C SER A 97 -0.36 10.78 14.65
N ASN A 98 0.15 11.99 14.87
CA ASN A 98 1.23 12.58 14.05
C ASN A 98 0.98 12.56 12.53
N ASN A 99 -0.27 12.76 12.10
CA ASN A 99 -0.67 12.71 10.69
C ASN A 99 -0.30 11.39 9.99
N ALA A 100 -0.34 10.27 10.73
CA ALA A 100 -0.15 8.95 10.13
C ALA A 100 -1.19 8.70 9.03
N PRO A 101 -0.83 8.00 7.94
CA PRO A 101 -1.80 7.68 6.90
C PRO A 101 -2.92 6.79 7.42
N ASN A 102 -4.16 7.10 7.06
CA ASN A 102 -5.30 6.31 7.43
C ASN A 102 -5.32 4.93 6.76
N THR A 103 -4.74 4.77 5.57
CA THR A 103 -4.72 3.50 4.83
C THR A 103 -3.32 2.88 4.78
N TRP A 104 -3.18 1.62 5.19
CA TRP A 104 -1.94 0.85 5.13
C TRP A 104 -2.14 -0.42 4.30
N LEU A 105 -1.11 -0.78 3.53
CA LEU A 105 -1.05 -2.01 2.74
C LEU A 105 -0.03 -2.95 3.39
N HIS A 106 -0.49 -4.08 3.89
CA HIS A 106 0.33 -5.00 4.70
C HIS A 106 1.11 -5.93 3.79
N TRP A 107 2.42 -6.05 4.03
CA TRP A 107 3.26 -6.93 3.25
C TRP A 107 2.89 -8.39 3.58
N PRO A 108 2.48 -9.20 2.60
CA PRO A 108 2.38 -10.64 2.81
C PRO A 108 3.79 -11.22 2.98
N SER A 109 3.91 -12.37 3.64
CA SER A 109 5.20 -13.01 3.96
C SER A 109 6.11 -13.21 2.73
N GLN A 110 5.52 -13.48 1.57
CA GLN A 110 6.26 -13.56 0.30
C GLN A 110 6.93 -12.23 -0.06
N MET A 111 6.23 -11.11 0.08
CA MET A 111 6.79 -9.78 -0.16
C MET A 111 7.78 -9.36 0.91
N GLU A 112 7.50 -9.65 2.19
CA GLU A 112 8.47 -9.40 3.26
C GLU A 112 9.81 -10.09 2.95
N SER A 113 9.77 -11.35 2.53
CA SER A 113 10.97 -12.10 2.15
C SER A 113 11.72 -11.45 0.98
N ILE A 114 11.01 -10.96 -0.04
CA ILE A 114 11.63 -10.28 -1.19
C ILE A 114 12.27 -8.96 -0.76
N LEU A 115 11.55 -8.17 0.03
CA LEU A 115 11.99 -6.86 0.53
C LEU A 115 13.15 -7.01 1.52
N HIS A 116 13.18 -8.01 2.39
CA HIS A 116 14.31 -8.27 3.30
C HIS A 116 15.59 -8.63 2.56
N ASN A 117 15.48 -9.48 1.53
CA ASN A 117 16.64 -10.00 0.82
C ASN A 117 17.20 -9.03 -0.23
N ASN A 118 16.49 -7.95 -0.54
CA ASN A 118 16.88 -6.99 -1.57
C ASN A 118 16.59 -5.56 -1.12
N ASP A 119 17.61 -4.71 -1.10
CA ASP A 119 17.43 -3.31 -0.73
C ASP A 119 16.76 -2.50 -1.85
N PHE A 120 15.46 -2.25 -1.71
CA PHE A 120 14.68 -1.37 -2.56
C PHE A 120 14.50 0.04 -1.98
N SER A 121 15.27 0.42 -0.96
CA SER A 121 15.21 1.75 -0.37
C SER A 121 15.51 2.82 -1.42
N GLY A 122 14.70 3.88 -1.43
CA GLY A 122 14.78 4.95 -2.41
C GLY A 122 14.22 4.61 -3.80
N ARG A 123 13.86 3.35 -4.06
CA ARG A 123 13.20 2.94 -5.32
C ARG A 123 11.71 3.28 -5.28
N PRO A 124 11.10 3.65 -6.42
CA PRO A 124 9.67 3.89 -6.47
C PRO A 124 8.89 2.58 -6.34
N VAL A 125 7.83 2.63 -5.53
CA VAL A 125 6.69 1.71 -5.60
C VAL A 125 5.53 2.41 -6.29
N VAL A 126 4.91 1.75 -7.25
CA VAL A 126 3.76 2.25 -8.01
C VAL A 126 2.59 1.32 -7.77
N LEU A 127 1.44 1.89 -7.42
CA LEU A 127 0.16 1.21 -7.36
C LEU A 127 -0.71 1.74 -8.48
N THR A 128 -1.29 0.84 -9.26
CA THR A 128 -2.30 1.17 -10.25
C THR A 128 -3.58 0.37 -10.03
N ARG A 129 -4.71 0.98 -10.39
CA ARG A 129 -5.99 0.32 -10.59
C ARG A 129 -6.52 0.74 -11.95
N ASP A 130 -6.76 -0.22 -12.83
CA ASP A 130 -7.38 0.06 -14.11
C ASP A 130 -8.91 0.17 -14.02
N ASP A 131 -9.55 0.45 -15.15
CA ASP A 131 -11.01 0.60 -15.26
C ASP A 131 -11.77 -0.71 -15.06
N THR A 132 -11.11 -1.86 -15.25
CA THR A 132 -11.65 -3.19 -14.95
C THR A 132 -11.56 -3.54 -13.46
N GLY A 133 -10.83 -2.73 -12.68
CA GLY A 133 -10.60 -2.94 -11.26
C GLY A 133 -9.41 -3.86 -10.96
N LEU A 134 -8.56 -4.16 -11.94
CA LEU A 134 -7.34 -4.91 -11.69
C LEU A 134 -6.29 -4.01 -11.06
N PHE A 135 -5.68 -4.53 -9.99
CA PHE A 135 -4.65 -3.84 -9.24
C PHE A 135 -3.27 -4.35 -9.64
N THR A 136 -2.33 -3.42 -9.82
CA THR A 136 -0.90 -3.74 -10.02
C THR A 136 -0.06 -3.03 -8.97
N LEU A 137 0.92 -3.75 -8.41
CA LEU A 137 1.97 -3.21 -7.56
C LEU A 137 3.30 -3.44 -8.26
N GLU A 138 4.02 -2.36 -8.53
CA GLU A 138 5.34 -2.41 -9.17
C GLU A 138 6.39 -1.79 -8.25
N ILE A 139 7.53 -2.46 -8.08
CA ILE A 139 8.73 -1.95 -7.41
C ILE A 139 9.87 -1.94 -8.42
N GLN A 140 10.54 -0.79 -8.63
CA GLN A 140 11.62 -0.63 -9.61
C GLN A 140 13.03 -0.92 -9.06
#